data_AF-A0A496ZG71-F1
#
_entry.id   AF-A0A496ZG71-F1
#
_cell.length_a   1.000
_cell.length_b   1.000
_cell.length_c   1.000
_cell.angle_alpha   90.00
_cell.angle_beta   90.00
_cell.angle_gamma   90.00
#
_symmetry.space_group_name_H-M   'P 1'
#
loop_
_entity.id
_entity.type
_entity.pdbx_description
1 polymer ?
#
loop_
_entity_poly.entity_id
_entity_poly.type
_entity_poly.pdbx_seq_one_letter_code
_entity_poly.pdbx_strand_id
1 'polypeptide(L)'
;MDYKENISIDLHVHSTASDGTLTPSEIITMAQELGLGAIAITDHDTLAGSKEALGLTMPATIELVTGVEISAMPIAPFDFVGSYHILGYFIHIDDPALNQTLDNLQQIRRVRNHKILQRLNSMGIMITMEDIQKEVGSGEIGRPHIATALFEKNFVHSINEAFDQYLGEGKPAYVDKQRLSCRKALQIISGAGGVPVLAHPGLLNIEQESDLEALIVSLKEKGLKGVEVYYPEHSELQVQQLLRIVSSHDLLVTGGTDFHGDLRPELKMGIGYGALHVPYRLFESLRLHAHAPDNLSKLEKRLGYTFQDSRILSEAVRHSSFVNEQANPDMRDNERFEFLGDAVLSLVVGHILMERYPDLKEGDLTRLRSNMVNESQLAAIAHSLSIGSHILFGKGEFLTGGHRKNSILADTMEAIIAAIYLDGGYQAAYTLIEGHFSALFDAVGTGVHFLDYKSALQEVVQLQHEPPPEYRIIEENGPDHDKTFSVQTVVCNIQAVGKGKSKKTAEQDAARKALLALKS
;
A
#
# COMPACT_ATOMS: atom_id res chain seq x y z
N MET A 1 -17.09 -17.09 7.43
CA MET A 1 -16.59 -17.49 6.11
C MET A 1 -16.09 -16.22 5.46
N ASP A 2 -14.78 -16.06 5.44
CA ASP A 2 -14.10 -14.81 5.13
C ASP A 2 -14.19 -14.57 3.62
N TYR A 3 -14.84 -13.49 3.20
CA TYR A 3 -15.15 -13.23 1.77
C TYR A 3 -13.87 -13.05 0.92
N LYS A 4 -12.70 -12.90 1.57
CA LYS A 4 -11.41 -12.66 0.93
C LYS A 4 -10.47 -13.87 0.84
N GLU A 5 -10.80 -15.03 1.44
CA GLU A 5 -9.99 -16.26 1.25
C GLU A 5 -10.03 -16.76 -0.20
N ASN A 6 -11.10 -16.44 -0.95
CA ASN A 6 -11.26 -16.83 -2.35
C ASN A 6 -10.78 -15.78 -3.36
N ILE A 7 -10.30 -14.62 -2.91
CA ILE A 7 -9.82 -13.57 -3.82
C ILE A 7 -8.40 -13.91 -4.27
N SER A 8 -8.24 -14.11 -5.58
CA SER A 8 -6.94 -14.36 -6.21
C SER A 8 -6.28 -13.03 -6.61
N ILE A 9 -4.98 -13.07 -6.81
CA ILE A 9 -4.17 -11.98 -7.37
C ILE A 9 -3.36 -12.50 -8.56
N ASP A 10 -2.75 -11.58 -9.31
CA ASP A 10 -1.74 -11.92 -10.30
C ASP A 10 -0.65 -10.85 -10.31
N LEU A 11 0.56 -11.19 -9.84
CA LEU A 11 1.64 -10.23 -9.71
C LEU A 11 2.72 -10.40 -10.79
N HIS A 12 2.42 -11.10 -11.89
CA HIS A 12 3.37 -11.28 -12.98
C HIS A 12 2.63 -11.28 -14.31
N VAL A 13 2.52 -10.11 -14.94
CA VAL A 13 1.74 -9.92 -16.18
C VAL A 13 2.50 -8.96 -17.11
N HIS A 14 2.53 -9.31 -18.40
CA HIS A 14 3.19 -8.54 -19.44
C HIS A 14 2.17 -7.85 -20.33
N SER A 15 2.48 -6.62 -20.72
CA SER A 15 1.66 -5.78 -21.58
C SER A 15 2.33 -5.52 -22.93
N THR A 16 1.64 -4.80 -23.80
CA THR A 16 2.20 -4.30 -25.06
C THR A 16 3.38 -3.33 -24.88
N ALA A 17 3.72 -2.92 -23.66
CA ALA A 17 4.96 -2.18 -23.40
C ALA A 17 6.22 -3.05 -23.56
N SER A 18 6.09 -4.38 -23.40
CA SER A 18 7.15 -5.34 -23.67
C SER A 18 6.71 -6.39 -24.69
N ASP A 19 6.44 -7.62 -24.29
CA ASP A 19 6.06 -8.74 -25.15
C ASP A 19 4.71 -9.37 -24.80
N GLY A 20 3.83 -8.67 -24.06
CA GLY A 20 2.42 -9.01 -23.98
C GLY A 20 1.62 -8.49 -25.18
N THR A 21 0.46 -9.10 -25.43
CA THR A 21 -0.44 -8.66 -26.53
C THR A 21 -1.55 -7.71 -26.11
N LEU A 22 -1.77 -7.53 -24.81
CA LEU A 22 -2.82 -6.64 -24.28
C LEU A 22 -2.21 -5.34 -23.75
N THR A 23 -2.90 -4.23 -23.99
CA THR A 23 -2.55 -2.94 -23.40
C THR A 23 -2.72 -2.96 -21.88
N PRO A 24 -2.03 -2.08 -21.13
CA PRO A 24 -2.27 -1.93 -19.70
C PRO A 24 -3.75 -1.73 -19.36
N SER A 25 -4.50 -0.94 -20.14
CA SER A 25 -5.94 -0.75 -19.94
C SER A 25 -6.77 -2.02 -20.11
N GLU A 26 -6.45 -2.84 -21.12
CA GLU A 26 -7.12 -4.13 -21.34
C GLU A 26 -6.79 -5.13 -20.23
N ILE A 27 -5.56 -5.15 -19.74
CA ILE A 27 -5.14 -5.98 -18.59
C ILE A 27 -5.94 -5.61 -17.34
N ILE A 28 -6.07 -4.31 -17.03
CA ILE A 28 -6.86 -3.87 -15.86
C ILE A 28 -8.34 -4.24 -16.01
N THR A 29 -8.90 -4.08 -17.21
CA THR A 29 -10.29 -4.47 -17.50
C THR A 29 -10.49 -5.97 -17.29
N MET A 30 -9.59 -6.79 -17.84
CA MET A 30 -9.64 -8.24 -17.68
C MET A 30 -9.47 -8.66 -16.22
N ALA A 31 -8.56 -8.02 -15.47
CA ALA A 31 -8.39 -8.29 -14.04
C ALA A 31 -9.67 -8.03 -13.25
N GLN A 32 -10.45 -7.02 -13.65
CA GLN A 32 -11.75 -6.70 -13.06
C GLN A 32 -12.79 -7.78 -13.34
N GLU A 33 -12.88 -8.21 -14.60
CA GLU A 33 -13.81 -9.26 -15.03
C GLU A 33 -13.52 -10.59 -14.35
N LEU A 34 -12.24 -10.88 -14.08
CA LEU A 34 -11.79 -12.06 -13.35
C LEU A 34 -11.94 -11.93 -11.82
N GLY A 35 -12.31 -10.75 -11.31
CA GLY A 35 -12.46 -10.52 -9.87
C GLY A 35 -11.15 -10.60 -9.09
N LEU A 36 -10.02 -10.27 -9.72
CA LEU A 36 -8.73 -10.24 -9.04
C LEU A 36 -8.70 -9.09 -8.02
N GLY A 37 -8.10 -9.34 -6.86
CA GLY A 37 -7.97 -8.31 -5.82
C GLY A 37 -6.78 -7.38 -6.02
N ALA A 38 -5.73 -7.86 -6.70
CA ALA A 38 -4.53 -7.09 -6.98
C ALA A 38 -3.85 -7.60 -8.26
N ILE A 39 -3.19 -6.68 -8.97
CA ILE A 39 -2.49 -6.93 -10.24
C ILE A 39 -1.15 -6.19 -10.26
N ALA A 40 -0.13 -6.78 -10.87
CA ALA A 40 1.12 -6.09 -11.21
C ALA A 40 1.45 -6.27 -12.69
N ILE A 41 1.71 -5.16 -13.38
CA ILE A 41 2.25 -5.19 -14.74
C ILE A 41 3.78 -5.13 -14.63
N THR A 42 4.45 -6.20 -14.99
CA THR A 42 5.88 -6.46 -14.75
C THR A 42 6.62 -6.64 -16.06
N ASP A 43 6.43 -5.71 -16.99
CA ASP A 43 7.03 -5.75 -18.32
C ASP A 43 8.57 -5.93 -18.29
N HIS A 44 9.08 -6.66 -19.28
CA HIS A 44 10.51 -6.92 -19.43
C HIS A 44 11.33 -5.64 -19.68
N ASP A 45 12.22 -5.33 -18.74
CA ASP A 45 13.18 -4.22 -18.79
C ASP A 45 12.55 -2.84 -19.09
N THR A 46 11.29 -2.62 -18.73
CA THR A 46 10.60 -1.34 -18.94
C THR A 46 9.53 -1.07 -17.88
N LEU A 47 9.35 0.20 -17.52
CA LEU A 47 8.26 0.64 -16.64
C LEU A 47 7.09 1.25 -17.42
N ALA A 48 7.12 1.25 -18.76
CA ALA A 48 6.13 1.95 -19.57
C ALA A 48 4.69 1.47 -19.31
N GLY A 49 4.45 0.15 -19.24
CA GLY A 49 3.13 -0.39 -18.94
C GLY A 49 2.65 -0.05 -17.52
N SER A 50 3.55 -0.14 -16.53
CA SER A 50 3.29 0.31 -15.15
C SER A 50 2.96 1.82 -15.07
N LYS A 51 3.66 2.67 -15.83
CA LYS A 51 3.41 4.12 -15.87
C LYS A 51 2.06 4.44 -16.51
N GLU A 52 1.71 3.75 -17.60
CA GLU A 52 0.42 3.90 -18.24
C GLU A 52 -0.71 3.48 -17.29
N ALA A 53 -0.59 2.30 -16.66
CA ALA A 53 -1.60 1.80 -15.72
C ALA A 53 -1.85 2.73 -14.53
N LEU A 54 -0.81 3.36 -13.99
CA LEU A 54 -0.95 4.37 -12.93
C LEU A 54 -1.73 5.62 -13.36
N GLY A 55 -1.71 5.95 -14.65
CA GLY A 55 -2.48 7.08 -15.21
C GLY A 55 -3.96 6.76 -15.44
N LEU A 56 -4.36 5.49 -15.32
CA LEU A 56 -5.74 5.05 -15.53
C LEU A 56 -6.60 5.24 -14.27
N THR A 57 -7.90 5.39 -14.47
CA THR A 57 -8.87 5.34 -13.37
C THR A 57 -9.03 3.89 -12.91
N MET A 58 -8.50 3.57 -11.73
CA MET A 58 -8.56 2.21 -11.19
C MET A 58 -9.96 1.85 -10.67
N PRO A 59 -10.48 0.65 -11.00
CA PRO A 59 -11.66 0.11 -10.35
C PRO A 59 -11.45 -0.01 -8.84
N ALA A 60 -12.48 0.29 -8.04
CA ALA A 60 -12.41 0.25 -6.57
C ALA A 60 -12.10 -1.15 -5.99
N THR A 61 -12.20 -2.20 -6.81
CA THR A 61 -12.04 -3.60 -6.42
C THR A 61 -10.64 -4.16 -6.65
N ILE A 62 -9.77 -3.44 -7.37
CA ILE A 62 -8.43 -3.92 -7.76
C ILE A 62 -7.35 -2.97 -7.25
N GLU A 63 -6.37 -3.53 -6.57
CA GLU A 63 -5.15 -2.83 -6.19
C GLU A 63 -4.10 -2.96 -7.31
N LEU A 64 -3.53 -1.84 -7.78
CA LEU A 64 -2.44 -1.85 -8.74
C LEU A 64 -1.08 -1.79 -8.02
N VAL A 65 -0.18 -2.70 -8.39
CA VAL A 65 1.21 -2.70 -7.96
C VAL A 65 2.11 -2.28 -9.13
N THR A 66 2.94 -1.26 -8.92
CA THR A 66 3.98 -0.91 -9.90
C THR A 66 5.02 -2.02 -9.96
N GLY A 67 5.32 -2.47 -11.18
CA GLY A 67 6.10 -3.67 -11.45
C GLY A 67 7.11 -3.48 -12.57
N VAL A 68 8.19 -4.27 -12.52
CA VAL A 68 9.11 -4.49 -13.65
C VAL A 68 9.69 -5.90 -13.51
N GLU A 69 10.05 -6.51 -14.64
CA GLU A 69 10.89 -7.70 -14.65
C GLU A 69 12.22 -7.41 -15.32
N ILE A 70 13.33 -7.61 -14.61
CA ILE A 70 14.68 -7.34 -15.12
C ILE A 70 15.37 -8.66 -15.47
N SER A 71 15.82 -8.79 -16.72
CA SER A 71 16.64 -9.94 -17.11
C SER A 71 18.04 -9.85 -16.49
N ALA A 72 18.44 -10.87 -15.74
CA ALA A 72 19.68 -10.92 -15.01
C ALA A 72 20.63 -12.05 -15.46
N MET A 73 21.91 -11.88 -15.16
CA MET A 73 22.94 -12.92 -15.27
C MET A 73 22.94 -13.78 -14.00
N PRO A 74 23.27 -15.08 -14.13
CA PRO A 74 23.55 -15.96 -13.01
C PRO A 74 24.58 -15.36 -12.05
N ILE A 75 24.61 -15.89 -10.83
CA ILE A 75 25.48 -15.39 -9.78
C ILE A 75 26.47 -16.44 -9.32
N ALA A 76 27.76 -16.16 -9.46
CA ALA A 76 28.81 -17.09 -9.05
C ALA A 76 28.65 -17.51 -7.57
N PRO A 77 28.86 -18.80 -7.22
CA PRO A 77 29.28 -19.90 -8.11
C PRO A 77 28.13 -20.58 -8.89
N PHE A 78 26.91 -20.09 -8.79
CA PHE A 78 25.72 -20.68 -9.41
C PHE A 78 25.59 -20.25 -10.87
N ASP A 79 25.71 -21.23 -11.77
CA ASP A 79 25.54 -21.06 -13.22
C ASP A 79 24.56 -22.11 -13.76
N PHE A 80 23.42 -22.25 -13.07
CA PHE A 80 22.39 -23.20 -13.50
C PHE A 80 21.78 -22.77 -14.83
N VAL A 81 21.48 -23.76 -15.66
CA VAL A 81 20.82 -23.56 -16.95
C VAL A 81 19.42 -22.99 -16.73
N GLY A 82 19.10 -21.90 -17.42
CA GLY A 82 17.84 -21.20 -17.29
C GLY A 82 18.01 -19.68 -17.41
N SER A 83 16.90 -18.95 -17.45
CA SER A 83 16.91 -17.49 -17.45
C SER A 83 16.64 -16.97 -16.05
N TYR A 84 17.54 -16.15 -15.53
CA TYR A 84 17.38 -15.49 -14.24
C TYR A 84 16.65 -14.17 -14.45
N HIS A 85 15.49 -14.03 -13.83
CA HIS A 85 14.75 -12.78 -13.83
C HIS A 85 14.48 -12.31 -12.41
N ILE A 86 14.55 -10.99 -12.22
CA ILE A 86 14.26 -10.35 -10.95
C ILE A 86 13.05 -9.43 -11.16
N LEU A 87 11.96 -9.78 -10.50
CA LEU A 87 10.78 -8.94 -10.38
C LEU A 87 11.05 -7.84 -9.36
N GLY A 88 10.52 -6.65 -9.61
CA GLY A 88 10.50 -5.58 -8.63
C GLY A 88 9.11 -5.02 -8.47
N TYR A 89 8.64 -4.96 -7.23
CA TYR A 89 7.29 -4.51 -6.87
C TYR A 89 7.30 -3.20 -6.08
N PHE A 90 6.22 -2.42 -6.17
CA PHE A 90 6.08 -1.13 -5.47
C PHE A 90 7.18 -0.11 -5.81
N ILE A 91 7.71 -0.20 -7.03
CA ILE A 91 8.78 0.66 -7.52
C ILE A 91 8.30 2.11 -7.66
N HIS A 92 9.15 3.05 -7.28
CA HIS A 92 9.02 4.46 -7.65
C HIS A 92 9.31 4.63 -9.15
N ILE A 93 8.26 4.77 -9.94
CA ILE A 93 8.33 4.80 -11.41
C ILE A 93 9.18 5.93 -12.00
N ASP A 94 9.43 6.99 -11.23
CA ASP A 94 10.22 8.15 -11.62
C ASP A 94 11.67 8.09 -11.12
N ASP A 95 12.11 6.98 -10.51
CA ASP A 95 13.49 6.84 -10.05
C ASP A 95 14.49 6.97 -11.22
N PRO A 96 15.40 7.97 -11.19
CA PRO A 96 16.25 8.25 -12.34
C PRO A 96 17.29 7.15 -12.59
N ALA A 97 17.77 6.48 -11.54
CA ALA A 97 18.81 5.45 -11.68
C ALA A 97 18.23 4.18 -12.32
N LEU A 98 17.04 3.77 -11.89
CA LEU A 98 16.31 2.65 -12.48
C LEU A 98 15.93 2.95 -13.92
N ASN A 99 15.28 4.09 -14.21
CA ASN A 99 14.89 4.45 -15.58
C ASN A 99 16.11 4.45 -16.52
N GLN A 100 17.22 5.08 -16.12
CA GLN A 100 18.45 5.07 -16.92
C GLN A 100 19.02 3.65 -17.15
N THR A 101 18.88 2.78 -16.15
CA THR A 101 19.32 1.37 -16.25
C THR A 101 18.45 0.59 -17.23
N LEU A 102 17.12 0.76 -17.16
CA LEU A 102 16.16 0.12 -18.05
C LEU A 102 16.35 0.61 -19.50
N ASP A 103 16.53 1.91 -19.71
CA ASP A 103 16.81 2.49 -21.02
C ASP A 103 18.07 1.87 -21.66
N ASN A 104 19.13 1.70 -20.87
CA ASN A 104 20.36 1.05 -21.33
C ASN A 104 20.12 -0.41 -21.73
N LEU A 105 19.34 -1.16 -20.95
CA LEU A 105 18.97 -2.54 -21.26
C LEU A 105 18.15 -2.64 -22.56
N GLN A 106 17.24 -1.69 -22.79
CA GLN A 106 16.48 -1.58 -24.04
C GLN A 106 17.38 -1.28 -25.24
N GLN A 107 18.35 -0.36 -25.12
CA GLN A 107 19.30 -0.10 -26.19
C GLN A 107 20.13 -1.35 -26.55
N ILE A 108 20.60 -2.08 -25.54
CA ILE A 108 21.30 -3.36 -25.74
C ILE A 108 20.40 -4.37 -26.47
N ARG A 109 19.12 -4.45 -26.09
CA ARG A 109 18.12 -5.32 -26.75
C ARG A 109 17.92 -4.92 -28.22
N ARG A 110 17.78 -3.63 -28.53
CA ARG A 110 17.64 -3.13 -29.91
C ARG A 110 18.84 -3.47 -30.78
N VAL A 111 20.06 -3.29 -30.28
CA VAL A 111 21.30 -3.66 -30.99
C VAL A 111 21.37 -5.17 -31.21
N ARG A 112 21.01 -5.97 -30.21
CA ARG A 112 20.96 -7.43 -30.33
C ARG A 112 19.98 -7.87 -31.42
N ASN A 113 18.76 -7.33 -31.42
CA ASN A 113 17.74 -7.72 -32.40
C ASN A 113 18.19 -7.44 -33.84
N HIS A 114 18.85 -6.30 -34.09
CA HIS A 114 19.45 -6.03 -35.40
C HIS A 114 20.45 -7.11 -35.82
N LYS A 115 21.29 -7.59 -34.89
CA LYS A 115 22.24 -8.69 -35.16
C LYS A 115 21.51 -10.01 -35.44
N ILE A 116 20.42 -10.31 -34.74
CA ILE A 116 19.59 -11.50 -34.99
C ILE A 116 19.03 -11.43 -36.42
N LEU A 117 18.45 -10.29 -36.83
CA LEU A 117 17.92 -10.11 -38.17
C LEU A 117 18.99 -10.20 -39.25
N GLN A 118 20.18 -9.63 -39.01
CA GLN A 118 21.31 -9.78 -39.93
C GLN A 118 21.68 -11.25 -40.15
N ARG A 119 21.68 -12.06 -39.09
CA ARG A 119 21.95 -13.50 -39.19
C ARG A 119 20.85 -14.22 -39.96
N LEU A 120 19.58 -13.98 -39.64
CA LEU A 120 18.44 -14.54 -40.40
C LEU A 120 18.53 -14.19 -41.89
N ASN A 121 18.74 -12.91 -42.22
CA ASN A 121 18.84 -12.43 -43.60
C ASN A 121 20.04 -13.08 -44.33
N SER A 122 21.17 -13.28 -43.66
CA SER A 122 22.33 -13.96 -44.25
C SER A 122 22.07 -15.44 -44.60
N MET A 123 21.07 -16.05 -43.96
CA MET A 123 20.60 -17.41 -44.24
C MET A 123 19.47 -17.45 -45.29
N GLY A 124 19.14 -16.32 -45.90
CA GLY A 124 18.05 -16.21 -46.88
C GLY A 124 16.66 -16.01 -46.25
N ILE A 125 16.58 -15.86 -44.93
CA ILE A 125 15.32 -15.60 -44.22
C ILE A 125 15.13 -14.09 -44.11
N MET A 126 14.45 -13.50 -45.09
CA MET A 126 14.33 -12.06 -45.24
C MET A 126 13.28 -11.45 -44.30
N ILE A 127 13.72 -10.99 -43.13
CA ILE A 127 12.92 -10.26 -42.14
C ILE A 127 13.57 -8.91 -41.81
N THR A 128 12.73 -7.89 -41.77
CA THR A 128 13.11 -6.51 -41.45
C THR A 128 12.49 -6.08 -40.12
N MET A 129 13.02 -5.00 -39.53
CA MET A 129 12.41 -4.40 -38.34
C MET A 129 10.98 -3.91 -38.60
N GLU A 130 10.68 -3.46 -39.82
CA GLU A 130 9.34 -2.98 -40.19
C GLU A 130 8.32 -4.11 -40.17
N ASP A 131 8.73 -5.33 -40.55
CA ASP A 131 7.86 -6.51 -40.50
C ASP A 131 7.41 -6.80 -39.07
N ILE A 132 8.33 -6.67 -38.10
CA ILE A 132 8.06 -6.94 -36.69
C ILE A 132 7.27 -5.78 -36.06
N GLN A 133 7.59 -4.54 -36.43
CA GLN A 133 7.00 -3.37 -35.79
C GLN A 133 5.52 -3.16 -36.17
N LYS A 134 5.06 -3.71 -37.30
CA LYS A 134 3.64 -3.75 -37.68
C LYS A 134 2.78 -4.52 -36.68
N GLU A 135 3.35 -5.50 -35.99
CA GLU A 135 2.65 -6.34 -35.01
C GLU A 135 2.72 -5.77 -33.58
N VAL A 136 3.85 -5.17 -33.20
CA VAL A 136 4.15 -4.77 -31.80
C VAL A 136 3.77 -3.30 -31.48
N GLY A 137 3.55 -2.47 -32.52
CA GLY A 137 3.28 -1.04 -32.32
C GLY A 137 4.49 -0.30 -31.73
N SER A 138 4.30 0.33 -30.56
CA SER A 138 5.36 1.07 -29.85
C SER A 138 6.08 0.27 -28.75
N GLY A 139 5.76 -1.02 -28.58
CA GLY A 139 6.33 -1.89 -27.56
C GLY A 139 7.80 -2.29 -27.79
N GLU A 140 8.45 -2.78 -26.75
CA GLU A 140 9.84 -3.23 -26.82
C GLU A 140 9.99 -4.60 -27.52
N ILE A 141 10.71 -4.62 -28.65
CA ILE A 141 10.84 -5.84 -29.46
C ILE A 141 11.71 -6.90 -28.75
N GLY A 142 11.15 -8.06 -28.43
CA GLY A 142 11.86 -9.27 -28.01
C GLY A 142 12.09 -10.31 -29.13
N ARG A 143 12.68 -11.45 -28.75
CA ARG A 143 12.75 -12.65 -29.62
C ARG A 143 11.37 -13.25 -29.92
N PRO A 144 10.38 -13.24 -28.98
CA PRO A 144 9.04 -13.70 -29.28
C PRO A 144 8.44 -13.01 -30.51
N HIS A 145 8.57 -11.69 -30.66
CA HIS A 145 8.08 -10.99 -31.85
C HIS A 145 8.83 -11.35 -33.14
N ILE A 146 10.13 -11.63 -33.06
CA ILE A 146 10.88 -12.15 -34.22
C ILE A 146 10.36 -13.54 -34.60
N ALA A 147 10.02 -14.37 -33.61
CA ALA A 147 9.41 -15.68 -33.82
C ALA A 147 8.01 -15.58 -34.46
N THR A 148 7.19 -14.62 -34.02
CA THR A 148 5.89 -14.32 -34.64
C THR A 148 6.06 -13.90 -36.09
N ALA A 149 6.96 -12.96 -36.39
CA ALA A 149 7.24 -12.54 -37.77
C ALA A 149 7.76 -13.69 -38.66
N LEU A 150 8.55 -14.62 -38.10
CA LEU A 150 8.98 -15.84 -38.81
C LEU A 150 7.78 -16.74 -39.15
N PHE A 151 6.86 -16.91 -38.21
CA PHE A 151 5.66 -17.72 -38.38
C PHE A 151 4.70 -17.09 -39.40
N GLU A 152 4.38 -15.80 -39.28
CA GLU A 152 3.48 -15.10 -40.19
C GLU A 152 3.98 -15.07 -41.63
N LYS A 153 5.31 -14.96 -41.81
CA LYS A 153 5.95 -15.04 -43.12
C LYS A 153 6.15 -16.47 -43.64
N ASN A 154 5.63 -17.47 -42.93
CA ASN A 154 5.70 -18.90 -43.29
C ASN A 154 7.13 -19.44 -43.39
N PHE A 155 8.09 -18.88 -42.64
CA PHE A 155 9.44 -19.45 -42.51
C PHE A 155 9.49 -20.60 -41.50
N VAL A 156 8.51 -20.67 -40.60
CA VAL A 156 8.30 -21.76 -39.63
C VAL A 156 6.80 -22.06 -39.51
N HIS A 157 6.47 -23.23 -38.97
CA HIS A 157 5.09 -23.68 -38.75
C HIS A 157 4.57 -23.42 -37.33
N SER A 158 5.43 -22.95 -36.42
CA SER A 158 5.03 -22.52 -35.07
C SER A 158 6.06 -21.56 -34.45
N ILE A 159 5.63 -20.82 -33.43
CA ILE A 159 6.55 -19.97 -32.62
C ILE A 159 7.65 -20.83 -31.97
N ASN A 160 7.30 -22.01 -31.43
CA ASN A 160 8.27 -22.93 -30.83
C ASN A 160 9.34 -23.37 -31.83
N GLU A 161 8.94 -23.68 -33.07
CA GLU A 161 9.87 -24.05 -34.13
C GLU A 161 10.88 -22.93 -34.45
N ALA A 162 10.47 -21.65 -34.40
CA ALA A 162 11.40 -20.54 -34.55
C ALA A 162 12.48 -20.52 -33.45
N PHE A 163 12.13 -20.83 -32.21
CA PHE A 163 13.11 -20.98 -31.13
C PHE A 163 13.98 -22.22 -31.33
N ASP A 164 13.40 -23.36 -31.68
CA ASP A 164 14.12 -24.62 -31.83
C ASP A 164 15.10 -24.61 -33.01
N GLN A 165 14.79 -23.89 -34.09
CA GLN A 165 15.63 -23.85 -35.28
C GLN A 165 16.58 -22.66 -35.31
N TYR A 166 16.15 -21.47 -34.86
CA TYR A 166 16.88 -20.22 -35.15
C TYR A 166 17.22 -19.37 -33.93
N LEU A 167 16.28 -19.17 -33.00
CA LEU A 167 16.34 -18.11 -31.99
C LEU A 167 16.74 -18.58 -30.58
N GLY A 168 16.66 -19.89 -30.31
CA GLY A 168 17.04 -20.52 -29.04
C GLY A 168 18.53 -20.49 -28.78
N GLU A 169 18.95 -20.75 -27.55
CA GLU A 169 20.37 -20.74 -27.19
C GLU A 169 21.18 -21.73 -28.05
N GLY A 170 22.34 -21.28 -28.54
CA GLY A 170 23.19 -22.07 -29.44
C GLY A 170 22.69 -22.21 -30.89
N LYS A 171 21.54 -21.64 -31.25
CA LYS A 171 20.97 -21.71 -32.60
C LYS A 171 21.58 -20.66 -33.56
N PRO A 172 21.46 -20.82 -34.88
CA PRO A 172 22.19 -20.01 -35.86
C PRO A 172 21.96 -18.49 -35.75
N ALA A 173 20.73 -18.06 -35.45
CA ALA A 173 20.40 -16.64 -35.31
C ALA A 173 20.55 -16.12 -33.86
N TYR A 174 20.91 -16.96 -32.90
CA TYR A 174 21.01 -16.58 -31.49
C TYR A 174 22.16 -15.61 -31.23
N VAL A 175 21.84 -14.46 -30.64
CA VAL A 175 22.82 -13.48 -30.18
C VAL A 175 22.64 -13.31 -28.68
N ASP A 176 23.68 -13.60 -27.91
CA ASP A 176 23.65 -13.39 -26.47
C ASP A 176 23.44 -11.90 -26.13
N LYS A 177 22.66 -11.65 -25.09
CA LYS A 177 22.33 -10.32 -24.60
C LYS A 177 23.18 -10.04 -23.37
N GLN A 178 23.88 -8.89 -23.37
CA GLN A 178 24.42 -8.37 -22.12
C GLN A 178 23.28 -8.09 -21.14
N ARG A 179 23.40 -8.68 -19.95
CA ARG A 179 22.39 -8.64 -18.89
C ARG A 179 22.99 -7.98 -17.64
N LEU A 180 22.14 -7.46 -16.77
CA LEU A 180 22.59 -6.99 -15.46
C LEU A 180 22.97 -8.20 -14.59
N SER A 181 23.97 -8.10 -13.73
CA SER A 181 24.15 -9.13 -12.69
C SER A 181 22.93 -9.15 -11.75
N CYS A 182 22.52 -10.31 -11.22
CA CYS A 182 21.46 -10.40 -10.20
C CYS A 182 21.68 -9.38 -9.07
N ARG A 183 22.90 -9.28 -8.53
CA ARG A 183 23.24 -8.30 -7.49
C ARG A 183 22.86 -6.87 -7.87
N LYS A 184 23.17 -6.44 -9.10
CA LYS A 184 22.87 -5.09 -9.56
C LYS A 184 21.38 -4.88 -9.78
N ALA A 185 20.66 -5.89 -10.28
CA ALA A 185 19.21 -5.86 -10.42
C ALA A 185 18.52 -5.71 -9.05
N LEU A 186 18.93 -6.50 -8.04
CA LEU A 186 18.43 -6.37 -6.66
C LEU A 186 18.67 -4.95 -6.11
N GLN A 187 19.90 -4.44 -6.26
CA GLN A 187 20.27 -3.11 -5.78
C GLN A 187 19.51 -1.97 -6.46
N ILE A 188 19.28 -2.05 -7.78
CA ILE A 188 18.59 -0.98 -8.50
C ILE A 188 17.09 -0.94 -8.16
N ILE A 189 16.47 -2.12 -7.99
CA ILE A 189 15.06 -2.23 -7.56
C ILE A 189 14.91 -1.67 -6.14
N SER A 190 15.74 -2.12 -5.20
CA SER A 190 15.69 -1.60 -3.81
C SER A 190 16.02 -0.12 -3.73
N GLY A 191 16.96 0.38 -4.55
CA GLY A 191 17.29 1.80 -4.62
C GLY A 191 16.12 2.66 -5.09
N ALA A 192 15.23 2.11 -5.90
CA ALA A 192 13.99 2.75 -6.36
C ALA A 192 12.79 2.52 -5.42
N GLY A 193 13.02 2.12 -4.16
CA GLY A 193 11.98 1.85 -3.16
C GLY A 193 11.22 0.53 -3.38
N GLY A 194 11.62 -0.27 -4.36
CA GLY A 194 10.93 -1.51 -4.73
C GLY A 194 11.37 -2.74 -3.92
N VAL A 195 10.52 -3.76 -3.93
CA VAL A 195 10.80 -5.08 -3.32
C VAL A 195 11.30 -6.04 -4.40
N PRO A 196 12.59 -6.44 -4.37
CA PRO A 196 13.13 -7.37 -5.36
C PRO A 196 12.81 -8.83 -5.05
N VAL A 197 12.33 -9.55 -6.06
CA VAL A 197 11.83 -10.92 -5.99
C VAL A 197 12.43 -11.77 -7.11
N LEU A 198 12.80 -13.00 -6.81
CA LEU A 198 13.30 -13.95 -7.81
C LEU A 198 12.10 -14.56 -8.56
N ALA A 199 12.02 -14.35 -9.86
CA ALA A 199 10.93 -14.88 -10.68
C ALA A 199 11.12 -16.38 -10.97
N HIS A 200 10.02 -17.11 -10.96
CA HIS A 200 9.85 -18.50 -11.42
C HIS A 200 11.11 -19.39 -11.31
N PRO A 201 11.72 -19.54 -10.11
CA PRO A 201 12.97 -20.29 -9.93
C PRO A 201 12.86 -21.77 -10.31
N GLY A 202 11.66 -22.34 -10.39
CA GLY A 202 11.46 -23.72 -10.85
C GLY A 202 11.77 -23.94 -12.33
N LEU A 203 11.94 -22.85 -13.12
CA LEU A 203 12.45 -22.90 -14.49
C LEU A 203 13.98 -22.95 -14.56
N LEU A 204 14.68 -22.74 -13.44
CA LEU A 204 16.10 -23.00 -13.35
C LEU A 204 16.27 -24.53 -13.22
N ASN A 205 17.09 -25.12 -14.08
CA ASN A 205 17.32 -26.56 -14.11
C ASN A 205 18.19 -27.00 -12.93
N ILE A 206 17.62 -26.94 -11.72
CA ILE A 206 18.26 -27.24 -10.44
C ILE A 206 17.64 -28.53 -9.90
N GLU A 207 18.44 -29.59 -9.84
CA GLU A 207 17.95 -30.91 -9.43
C GLU A 207 17.85 -31.06 -7.90
N GLN A 208 18.75 -30.41 -7.14
CA GLN A 208 18.86 -30.58 -5.69
C GLN A 208 18.23 -29.40 -4.94
N GLU A 209 17.36 -29.68 -3.97
CA GLU A 209 16.74 -28.67 -3.09
C GLU A 209 17.80 -27.84 -2.35
N SER A 210 18.91 -28.46 -1.95
CA SER A 210 20.02 -27.77 -1.26
C SER A 210 20.72 -26.73 -2.14
N ASP A 211 20.81 -26.98 -3.45
CA ASP A 211 21.43 -26.06 -4.40
C ASP A 211 20.52 -24.85 -4.67
N LEU A 212 19.21 -25.10 -4.78
CA LEU A 212 18.19 -24.06 -4.87
C LEU A 212 18.17 -23.19 -3.61
N GLU A 213 18.22 -23.80 -2.42
CA GLU A 213 18.32 -23.09 -1.14
C GLU A 213 19.59 -22.25 -1.08
N ALA A 214 20.75 -22.81 -1.45
CA ALA A 214 22.03 -22.09 -1.46
C ALA A 214 22.02 -20.88 -2.41
N LEU A 215 21.39 -21.01 -3.58
CA LEU A 215 21.18 -19.90 -4.51
C LEU A 215 20.32 -18.80 -3.88
N ILE A 216 19.16 -19.17 -3.31
CA ILE A 216 18.22 -18.21 -2.69
C ILE A 216 18.88 -17.48 -1.52
N VAL A 217 19.62 -18.20 -0.66
CA VAL A 217 20.38 -17.61 0.45
C VAL A 217 21.45 -16.63 -0.05
N SER A 218 22.21 -17.01 -1.08
CA SER A 218 23.21 -16.13 -1.69
C SER A 218 22.61 -14.86 -2.29
N LEU A 219 21.42 -14.95 -2.88
CA LEU A 219 20.67 -13.78 -3.38
C LEU A 219 20.11 -12.93 -2.24
N LYS A 220 19.60 -13.56 -1.17
CA LYS A 220 19.14 -12.87 0.06
C LYS A 220 20.24 -12.01 0.67
N GLU A 221 21.45 -12.55 0.80
CA GLU A 221 22.62 -11.80 1.27
C GLU A 221 22.93 -10.56 0.42
N LYS A 222 22.44 -10.51 -0.83
CA LYS A 222 22.66 -9.43 -1.80
C LYS A 222 21.45 -8.51 -1.95
N GLY A 223 20.41 -8.72 -1.15
CA GLY A 223 19.25 -7.84 -1.08
C GLY A 223 17.95 -8.43 -1.60
N LEU A 224 17.90 -9.71 -1.98
CA LEU A 224 16.63 -10.37 -2.32
C LEU A 224 15.66 -10.35 -1.14
N LYS A 225 14.40 -10.03 -1.41
CA LYS A 225 13.34 -9.91 -0.39
C LYS A 225 12.23 -10.93 -0.53
N GLY A 226 12.06 -11.53 -1.70
CA GLY A 226 11.09 -12.58 -1.91
C GLY A 226 11.40 -13.51 -3.06
N VAL A 227 10.57 -14.52 -3.22
CA VAL A 227 10.63 -15.52 -4.28
C VAL A 227 9.23 -15.75 -4.83
N GLU A 228 9.11 -15.84 -6.15
CA GLU A 228 7.89 -16.26 -6.81
C GLU A 228 7.72 -17.77 -6.63
N VAL A 229 6.78 -18.15 -5.76
CA VAL A 229 6.56 -19.56 -5.40
C VAL A 229 5.43 -20.15 -6.23
N TYR A 230 4.35 -19.38 -6.41
CA TYR A 230 3.19 -19.79 -7.20
C TYR A 230 3.37 -19.33 -8.64
N TYR A 231 3.67 -20.28 -9.53
CA TYR A 231 3.88 -20.06 -10.96
C TYR A 231 3.26 -21.24 -11.75
N PRO A 232 2.65 -21.03 -12.94
CA PRO A 232 1.92 -22.09 -13.64
C PRO A 232 2.72 -23.36 -13.95
N GLU A 233 4.02 -23.23 -14.21
CA GLU A 233 4.88 -24.38 -14.55
C GLU A 233 5.64 -24.95 -13.33
N HIS A 234 5.43 -24.41 -12.12
CA HIS A 234 5.95 -25.04 -10.92
C HIS A 234 5.09 -26.25 -10.56
N SER A 235 5.71 -27.41 -10.46
CA SER A 235 5.07 -28.61 -9.91
C SER A 235 4.71 -28.44 -8.44
N GLU A 236 3.74 -29.21 -7.94
CA GLU A 236 3.38 -29.20 -6.51
C GLU A 236 4.58 -29.46 -5.60
N LEU A 237 5.50 -30.33 -6.03
CA LEU A 237 6.74 -30.60 -5.32
C LEU A 237 7.62 -29.35 -5.23
N GLN A 238 7.85 -28.65 -6.35
CA GLN A 238 8.63 -27.41 -6.38
C GLN A 238 7.99 -26.32 -5.52
N VAL A 239 6.67 -26.16 -5.56
CA VAL A 239 5.93 -25.21 -4.70
C VAL A 239 6.18 -25.53 -3.22
N GLN A 240 6.08 -26.80 -2.81
CA GLN A 240 6.33 -27.21 -1.44
C GLN A 240 7.79 -26.99 -1.01
N GLN A 241 8.76 -27.25 -1.89
CA GLN A 241 10.18 -26.99 -1.66
C GLN A 241 10.45 -25.50 -1.46
N LEU A 242 9.97 -24.67 -2.38
CA LEU A 242 10.11 -23.22 -2.30
C LEU A 242 9.45 -22.64 -1.05
N LEU A 243 8.24 -23.10 -0.67
CA LEU A 243 7.59 -22.66 0.57
C LEU A 243 8.44 -22.95 1.81
N ARG A 244 9.09 -24.13 1.88
CA ARG A 244 9.99 -24.47 3.00
C ARG A 244 11.19 -23.54 3.05
N ILE A 245 11.87 -23.35 1.92
CA ILE A 245 13.06 -22.49 1.81
C ILE A 245 12.71 -21.03 2.15
N VAL A 246 11.63 -20.50 1.57
CA VAL A 246 11.22 -19.11 1.79
C VAL A 246 10.86 -18.86 3.25
N SER A 247 10.16 -19.81 3.88
CA SER A 247 9.78 -19.73 5.30
C SER A 247 10.97 -19.84 6.26
N SER A 248 11.96 -20.70 5.97
CA SER A 248 13.16 -20.84 6.81
C SER A 248 14.07 -19.62 6.75
N HIS A 249 13.97 -18.83 5.69
CA HIS A 249 14.82 -17.68 5.43
C HIS A 249 14.12 -16.33 5.50
N ASP A 250 12.92 -16.22 6.09
CA ASP A 250 12.20 -14.94 6.27
C ASP A 250 12.12 -14.11 4.97
N LEU A 251 11.80 -14.79 3.88
CA LEU A 251 11.59 -14.18 2.57
C LEU A 251 10.09 -14.10 2.28
N LEU A 252 9.70 -13.15 1.44
CA LEU A 252 8.32 -13.01 0.98
C LEU A 252 7.99 -14.07 -0.07
N VAL A 253 6.74 -14.53 -0.05
CA VAL A 253 6.16 -15.41 -1.06
C VAL A 253 5.35 -14.54 -2.03
N THR A 254 5.61 -14.67 -3.34
CA THR A 254 4.77 -14.05 -4.39
C THR A 254 4.27 -15.11 -5.37
N GLY A 255 3.47 -14.66 -6.34
CA GLY A 255 2.97 -15.49 -7.41
C GLY A 255 2.34 -14.67 -8.53
N GLY A 256 2.36 -15.23 -9.72
CA GLY A 256 1.75 -14.65 -10.90
C GLY A 256 1.74 -15.65 -12.04
N THR A 257 1.03 -15.30 -13.11
CA THR A 257 0.84 -16.22 -14.23
C THR A 257 1.91 -16.10 -15.30
N ASP A 258 2.67 -15.01 -15.32
CA ASP A 258 3.56 -14.65 -16.43
C ASP A 258 2.77 -14.58 -17.75
N PHE A 259 1.61 -13.91 -17.67
CA PHE A 259 0.67 -13.81 -18.77
C PHE A 259 1.15 -12.86 -19.86
N HIS A 260 1.08 -13.32 -21.11
CA HIS A 260 1.49 -12.58 -22.31
C HIS A 260 0.35 -12.43 -23.34
N GLY A 261 -0.89 -12.77 -22.98
CA GLY A 261 -2.01 -12.75 -23.92
C GLY A 261 -1.93 -13.83 -25.01
N ASP A 262 -2.22 -13.44 -26.25
CA ASP A 262 -2.44 -14.37 -27.37
C ASP A 262 -1.19 -15.11 -27.84
N LEU A 263 0.00 -14.71 -27.37
CA LEU A 263 1.24 -15.48 -27.59
C LEU A 263 1.23 -16.84 -26.89
N ARG A 264 0.47 -16.97 -25.79
CA ARG A 264 0.28 -18.22 -25.04
C ARG A 264 -1.22 -18.41 -24.77
N PRO A 265 -2.04 -18.72 -25.78
CA PRO A 265 -3.49 -18.67 -25.66
C PRO A 265 -4.07 -19.65 -24.64
N GLU A 266 -3.35 -20.73 -24.33
CA GLU A 266 -3.70 -21.74 -23.31
C GLU A 266 -3.49 -21.23 -21.87
N LEU A 267 -2.63 -20.24 -21.66
CA LEU A 267 -2.33 -19.68 -20.35
C LEU A 267 -3.25 -18.47 -20.11
N LYS A 268 -4.03 -18.51 -19.02
CA LYS A 268 -4.99 -17.47 -18.66
C LYS A 268 -4.50 -16.66 -17.47
N MET A 269 -4.70 -15.34 -17.51
CA MET A 269 -4.39 -14.44 -16.39
C MET A 269 -5.15 -14.87 -15.12
N GLY A 270 -4.53 -14.72 -13.96
CA GLY A 270 -5.05 -15.11 -12.65
C GLY A 270 -5.04 -16.61 -12.33
N ILE A 271 -5.17 -17.50 -13.32
CA ILE A 271 -5.36 -18.95 -13.09
C ILE A 271 -4.33 -19.86 -13.82
N GLY A 272 -3.46 -19.30 -14.66
CA GLY A 272 -2.47 -20.05 -15.44
C GLY A 272 -3.15 -21.06 -16.37
N TYR A 273 -2.78 -22.33 -16.26
CA TYR A 273 -3.42 -23.45 -16.98
C TYR A 273 -4.69 -24.00 -16.29
N GLY A 274 -5.25 -23.26 -15.33
CA GLY A 274 -6.51 -23.56 -14.65
C GLY A 274 -6.38 -24.05 -13.20
N ALA A 275 -5.16 -24.28 -12.72
CA ALA A 275 -4.90 -24.75 -11.36
C ALA A 275 -4.17 -23.73 -10.47
N LEU A 276 -3.69 -22.60 -11.04
CA LEU A 276 -2.99 -21.60 -10.24
C LEU A 276 -3.99 -20.83 -9.39
N HIS A 277 -3.67 -20.68 -8.11
CA HIS A 277 -4.36 -19.77 -7.22
C HIS A 277 -3.31 -19.05 -6.38
N VAL A 278 -3.24 -17.72 -6.52
CA VAL A 278 -2.34 -16.88 -5.74
C VAL A 278 -3.18 -16.11 -4.72
N PRO A 279 -3.09 -16.43 -3.42
CA PRO A 279 -3.95 -15.82 -2.41
C PRO A 279 -3.70 -14.31 -2.24
N TYR A 280 -4.76 -13.52 -2.10
CA TYR A 280 -4.68 -12.07 -1.83
C TYR A 280 -3.79 -11.69 -0.64
N ARG A 281 -3.72 -12.52 0.41
CA ARG A 281 -2.84 -12.32 1.57
C ARG A 281 -1.35 -12.16 1.21
N LEU A 282 -0.90 -12.68 0.06
CA LEU A 282 0.48 -12.54 -0.39
C LEU A 282 0.77 -11.12 -0.86
N PHE A 283 -0.18 -10.50 -1.58
CA PHE A 283 -0.11 -9.07 -1.90
C PHE A 283 -0.07 -8.22 -0.62
N GLU A 284 -0.89 -8.55 0.38
CA GLU A 284 -0.89 -7.80 1.65
C GLU A 284 0.47 -7.88 2.37
N SER A 285 1.08 -9.07 2.42
CA SER A 285 2.42 -9.25 2.98
C SER A 285 3.47 -8.45 2.22
N LEU A 286 3.39 -8.44 0.89
CA LEU A 286 4.30 -7.69 0.02
C LEU A 286 4.13 -6.18 0.22
N ARG A 287 2.89 -5.70 0.31
CA ARG A 287 2.54 -4.29 0.56
C ARG A 287 3.05 -3.80 1.91
N LEU A 288 2.87 -4.60 2.96
CA LEU A 288 3.39 -4.28 4.30
C LEU A 288 4.91 -4.13 4.28
N HIS A 289 5.62 -5.02 3.59
CA HIS A 289 7.07 -4.93 3.46
C HIS A 289 7.53 -3.70 2.68
N ALA A 290 6.90 -3.44 1.52
CA ALA A 290 7.21 -2.28 0.68
C ALA A 290 7.02 -0.94 1.39
N HIS A 291 6.13 -0.88 2.37
CA HIS A 291 5.80 0.35 3.10
C HIS A 291 6.40 0.42 4.51
N ALA A 292 7.26 -0.51 4.91
CA ALA A 292 7.82 -0.55 6.27
C ALA A 292 8.84 0.58 6.59
N PRO A 293 9.56 1.19 5.62
CA PRO A 293 10.42 2.37 5.88
C PRO A 293 10.10 3.64 5.05
N ASP A 294 9.80 3.56 3.75
CA ASP A 294 9.57 4.74 2.88
C ASP A 294 8.22 5.46 3.15
N ASN A 295 7.31 4.78 3.86
CA ASN A 295 6.03 5.35 4.26
C ASN A 295 6.16 6.32 5.44
N LEU A 296 7.20 6.18 6.26
CA LEU A 296 7.41 7.03 7.42
C LEU A 296 7.86 8.44 7.03
N SER A 297 8.67 8.60 5.98
CA SER A 297 9.07 9.93 5.48
C SER A 297 7.87 10.77 5.02
N LYS A 298 6.83 10.14 4.46
CA LYS A 298 5.58 10.83 4.11
C LYS A 298 4.84 11.28 5.37
N LEU A 299 4.80 10.43 6.40
CA LEU A 299 4.20 10.76 7.68
C LEU A 299 4.97 11.90 8.37
N GLU A 300 6.30 11.85 8.41
CA GLU A 300 7.17 12.92 8.92
C GLU A 300 6.85 14.29 8.28
N LYS A 301 6.70 14.33 6.96
CA LYS A 301 6.34 15.56 6.24
C LYS A 301 4.97 16.09 6.65
N ARG A 302 3.99 15.23 6.88
CA ARG A 302 2.64 15.62 7.31
C ARG A 302 2.60 16.06 8.77
N LEU A 303 3.38 15.40 9.62
CA LEU A 303 3.59 15.80 11.00
C LEU A 303 4.33 17.15 11.09
N GLY A 304 5.17 17.47 10.10
CA GLY A 304 6.05 18.64 10.15
C GLY A 304 7.25 18.40 11.07
N TYR A 305 7.63 17.14 11.28
CA TYR A 305 8.72 16.73 12.16
C TYR A 305 9.55 15.63 11.48
N THR A 306 10.88 15.78 11.46
CA THR A 306 11.81 14.78 10.96
C THR A 306 12.52 14.13 12.16
N PHE A 307 12.38 12.82 12.31
CA PHE A 307 12.95 12.09 13.42
C PHE A 307 14.46 11.93 13.26
N GLN A 308 15.18 12.09 14.37
CA GLN A 308 16.60 11.74 14.43
C GLN A 308 16.76 10.23 14.47
N ASP A 309 15.86 9.54 15.19
CA ASP A 309 15.77 8.09 15.21
C ASP A 309 14.44 7.58 14.64
N SER A 310 14.48 7.15 13.37
CA SER A 310 13.31 6.59 12.66
C SER A 310 12.75 5.33 13.31
N ARG A 311 13.50 4.65 14.19
CA ARG A 311 13.01 3.48 14.93
C ARG A 311 11.92 3.86 15.92
N ILE A 312 11.98 5.07 16.49
CA ILE A 312 10.99 5.56 17.44
C ILE A 312 9.64 5.74 16.71
N LEU A 313 9.65 6.40 15.54
CA LEU A 313 8.43 6.52 14.73
C LEU A 313 7.91 5.15 14.27
N SER A 314 8.81 4.23 13.90
CA SER A 314 8.42 2.87 13.53
C SER A 314 7.74 2.10 14.67
N GLU A 315 8.17 2.27 15.92
CA GLU A 315 7.50 1.70 17.10
C GLU A 315 6.13 2.35 17.34
N ALA A 316 6.03 3.67 17.22
CA ALA A 316 4.79 4.42 17.43
C ALA A 316 3.62 4.00 16.51
N VAL A 317 3.93 3.48 15.32
CA VAL A 317 2.92 3.04 14.33
C VAL A 317 2.73 1.52 14.32
N ARG A 318 3.26 0.75 15.28
CA ARG A 318 3.01 -0.70 15.40
C ARG A 318 1.86 -0.96 16.34
N HIS A 319 0.75 -1.44 15.81
CA HIS A 319 -0.35 -1.93 16.64
C HIS A 319 0.01 -3.29 17.27
N SER A 320 -0.51 -3.57 18.47
CA SER A 320 -0.23 -4.83 19.20
C SER A 320 -0.57 -6.08 18.38
N SER A 321 -1.62 -6.04 17.56
CA SER A 321 -1.95 -7.14 16.63
C SER A 321 -0.84 -7.47 15.64
N PHE A 322 -0.05 -6.48 15.19
CA PHE A 322 1.06 -6.73 14.27
C PHE A 322 2.19 -7.48 14.97
N VAL A 323 2.52 -7.04 16.19
CA VAL A 323 3.59 -7.61 17.02
C VAL A 323 3.27 -9.04 17.42
N ASN A 324 2.01 -9.31 17.80
CA ASN A 324 1.53 -10.65 18.16
C ASN A 324 1.63 -11.66 17.01
N GLU A 325 1.71 -11.21 15.75
CA GLU A 325 1.87 -12.06 14.58
C GLU A 325 3.34 -12.24 14.15
N GLN A 326 4.29 -11.54 14.76
CA GLN A 326 5.71 -11.66 14.41
C GLN A 326 6.42 -12.75 15.22
N ALA A 327 7.43 -13.38 14.60
CA ALA A 327 8.27 -14.37 15.28
C ALA A 327 9.32 -13.74 16.22
N ASN A 328 9.46 -12.40 16.22
CA ASN A 328 10.46 -11.69 17.01
C ASN A 328 9.92 -11.33 18.41
N PRO A 329 10.41 -11.96 19.49
CA PRO A 329 9.93 -11.70 20.84
C PRO A 329 10.35 -10.33 21.40
N ASP A 330 11.36 -9.67 20.81
CA ASP A 330 11.85 -8.36 21.25
C ASP A 330 11.12 -7.20 20.56
N MET A 331 10.25 -7.48 19.59
CA MET A 331 9.47 -6.46 18.92
C MET A 331 8.41 -5.87 19.85
N ARG A 332 8.30 -4.54 19.86
CA ARG A 332 7.36 -3.80 20.69
C ARG A 332 6.29 -3.12 19.85
N ASP A 333 5.11 -3.04 20.42
CA ASP A 333 3.97 -2.26 19.94
C ASP A 333 4.01 -0.83 20.51
N ASN A 334 2.99 -0.05 20.17
CA ASN A 334 2.89 1.35 20.50
C ASN A 334 2.21 1.65 21.85
N GLU A 335 1.73 0.66 22.61
CA GLU A 335 0.91 0.89 23.81
C GLU A 335 1.68 1.65 24.92
N ARG A 336 3.00 1.43 25.01
CA ARG A 336 3.85 2.18 25.95
C ARG A 336 4.03 3.65 25.54
N PHE A 337 4.01 3.92 24.24
CA PHE A 337 4.10 5.27 23.71
C PHE A 337 2.75 5.96 23.86
N GLU A 338 1.64 5.28 23.58
CA GLU A 338 0.28 5.76 23.88
C GLU A 338 0.17 6.24 25.33
N PHE A 339 0.56 5.39 26.30
CA PHE A 339 0.55 5.74 27.72
C PHE A 339 1.32 7.03 28.06
N LEU A 340 2.51 7.21 27.49
CA LEU A 340 3.28 8.45 27.68
C LEU A 340 2.66 9.63 26.91
N GLY A 341 2.09 9.35 25.76
CA GLY A 341 1.51 10.28 24.81
C GLY A 341 0.35 11.06 25.39
N ASP A 342 -0.57 10.38 26.07
CA ASP A 342 -1.69 11.01 26.79
C ASP A 342 -1.19 12.04 27.81
N ALA A 343 -0.18 11.70 28.60
CA ALA A 343 0.38 12.59 29.61
C ALA A 343 1.06 13.83 28.98
N VAL A 344 1.82 13.63 27.89
CA VAL A 344 2.47 14.71 27.15
C VAL A 344 1.43 15.62 26.50
N LEU A 345 0.43 15.04 25.83
CA LEU A 345 -0.68 15.76 25.20
C LEU A 345 -1.44 16.60 26.23
N SER A 346 -1.80 16.00 27.36
CA SER A 346 -2.52 16.67 28.45
C SER A 346 -1.72 17.84 29.03
N LEU A 347 -0.40 17.70 29.18
CA LEU A 347 0.48 18.77 29.66
C LEU A 347 0.56 19.92 28.65
N VAL A 348 0.82 19.61 27.37
CA VAL A 348 0.99 20.62 26.32
C VAL A 348 -0.31 21.39 26.07
N VAL A 349 -1.45 20.69 25.95
CA VAL A 349 -2.75 21.34 25.79
C VAL A 349 -3.07 22.22 27.00
N GLY A 350 -2.78 21.75 28.22
CA GLY A 350 -2.92 22.55 29.44
C GLY A 350 -2.07 23.82 29.40
N HIS A 351 -0.82 23.72 28.97
CA HIS A 351 0.08 24.88 28.82
C HIS A 351 -0.47 25.90 27.81
N ILE A 352 -0.86 25.45 26.61
CA ILE A 352 -1.40 26.33 25.57
C ILE A 352 -2.68 27.02 26.05
N LEU A 353 -3.58 26.30 26.73
CA LEU A 353 -4.82 26.88 27.25
C LEU A 353 -4.56 27.96 28.31
N MET A 354 -3.60 27.74 29.21
CA MET A 354 -3.22 28.72 30.23
C MET A 354 -2.62 30.00 29.62
N GLU A 355 -1.79 29.87 28.58
CA GLU A 355 -1.20 31.02 27.90
C GLU A 355 -2.21 31.79 27.05
N ARG A 356 -3.07 31.09 26.30
CA ARG A 356 -4.05 31.72 25.40
C ARG A 356 -5.27 32.30 26.12
N TYR A 357 -5.65 31.74 27.27
CA TYR A 357 -6.87 32.10 28.00
C TYR A 357 -6.59 32.36 29.50
N PRO A 358 -5.81 33.40 29.84
CA PRO A 358 -5.38 33.67 31.22
C PRO A 358 -6.54 33.99 32.18
N ASP A 359 -7.69 34.41 31.67
CA ASP A 359 -8.87 34.78 32.46
C ASP A 359 -9.78 33.57 32.80
N LEU A 360 -9.55 32.40 32.21
CA LEU A 360 -10.36 31.21 32.49
C LEU A 360 -9.98 30.58 33.83
N LYS A 361 -11.00 30.08 34.53
CA LYS A 361 -10.83 29.36 35.79
C LYS A 361 -10.37 27.92 35.56
N GLU A 362 -9.72 27.33 36.56
CA GLU A 362 -9.25 25.94 36.53
C GLU A 362 -10.30 24.92 36.05
N GLY A 363 -11.55 25.04 36.51
CA GLY A 363 -12.63 24.15 36.09
C GLY A 363 -12.96 24.24 34.60
N ASP A 364 -12.93 25.45 34.03
CA ASP A 364 -13.14 25.66 32.59
C ASP A 364 -11.95 25.14 31.77
N LEU A 365 -10.73 25.41 32.22
CA LEU A 365 -9.50 24.91 31.59
C LEU A 365 -9.48 23.37 31.56
N THR A 366 -9.88 22.73 32.66
CA THR A 366 -9.97 21.26 32.76
C THR A 366 -10.98 20.69 31.77
N ARG A 367 -12.18 21.29 31.71
CA ARG A 367 -13.24 20.87 30.77
C ARG A 367 -12.81 21.06 29.31
N LEU A 368 -12.19 22.18 28.98
CA LEU A 368 -11.67 22.45 27.64
C LEU A 368 -10.60 21.43 27.25
N ARG A 369 -9.62 21.18 28.12
CA ARG A 369 -8.60 20.16 27.88
C ARG A 369 -9.23 18.81 27.58
N SER A 370 -10.14 18.31 28.43
CA SER A 370 -10.81 17.02 28.22
C SER A 370 -11.60 16.95 26.91
N ASN A 371 -12.17 18.06 26.45
CA ASN A 371 -12.86 18.12 25.16
C ASN A 371 -11.90 18.10 23.96
N MET A 372 -10.67 18.57 24.12
CA MET A 372 -9.66 18.61 23.05
C MET A 372 -8.88 17.30 22.92
N VAL A 373 -8.69 16.58 24.02
CA VAL A 373 -7.88 15.35 24.08
C VAL A 373 -8.74 14.08 24.03
N ASN A 374 -9.99 14.14 23.55
CA ASN A 374 -10.83 12.95 23.46
C ASN A 374 -10.60 12.16 22.16
N GLU A 375 -10.96 10.87 22.20
CA GLU A 375 -10.84 9.92 21.08
C GLU A 375 -11.37 10.47 19.76
N SER A 376 -12.55 11.11 19.75
CA SER A 376 -13.17 11.62 18.52
C SER A 376 -12.35 12.73 17.84
N GLN A 377 -11.74 13.62 18.64
CA GLN A 377 -10.91 14.70 18.11
C GLN A 377 -9.55 14.17 17.65
N LEU A 378 -8.94 13.30 18.45
CA LEU A 378 -7.66 12.67 18.09
C LEU A 378 -7.79 11.82 16.83
N ALA A 379 -8.86 11.03 16.70
CA ALA A 379 -9.14 10.26 15.48
C ALA A 379 -9.33 11.16 14.25
N ALA A 380 -10.00 12.31 14.39
CA ALA A 380 -10.20 13.26 13.30
C ALA A 380 -8.87 13.88 12.83
N ILE A 381 -7.99 14.24 13.76
CA ILE A 381 -6.63 14.74 13.46
C ILE A 381 -5.79 13.63 12.83
N ALA A 382 -5.82 12.42 13.39
CA ALA A 382 -5.13 11.27 12.83
C ALA A 382 -5.57 10.96 11.40
N HIS A 383 -6.85 11.11 11.10
CA HIS A 383 -7.40 10.95 9.76
C HIS A 383 -6.92 12.04 8.79
N SER A 384 -6.87 13.32 9.23
CA SER A 384 -6.38 14.42 8.38
C SER A 384 -4.90 14.26 8.02
N LEU A 385 -4.11 13.66 8.91
CA LEU A 385 -2.72 13.27 8.69
C LEU A 385 -2.57 11.94 7.93
N SER A 386 -3.69 11.23 7.71
CA SER A 386 -3.80 9.86 7.22
C SER A 386 -2.90 8.85 7.95
N ILE A 387 -2.79 8.97 9.27
CA ILE A 387 -2.00 8.05 10.12
C ILE A 387 -2.39 6.59 9.87
N GLY A 388 -3.68 6.31 9.64
CA GLY A 388 -4.18 4.96 9.38
C GLY A 388 -3.47 4.19 8.26
N SER A 389 -2.96 4.86 7.21
CA SER A 389 -2.20 4.21 6.13
C SER A 389 -0.75 3.88 6.50
N HIS A 390 -0.30 4.33 7.67
CA HIS A 390 1.06 4.13 8.18
C HIS A 390 1.12 3.12 9.32
N ILE A 391 -0.03 2.74 9.90
CA ILE A 391 -0.08 1.77 11.00
C ILE A 391 0.18 0.36 10.48
N LEU A 392 1.08 -0.34 11.16
CA LEU A 392 1.34 -1.75 10.97
C LEU A 392 0.34 -2.56 11.80
N PHE A 393 -0.44 -3.39 11.13
CA PHE A 393 -1.48 -4.24 11.72
C PHE A 393 -1.18 -5.72 11.50
N GLY A 394 -1.61 -6.55 12.44
CA GLY A 394 -1.81 -7.98 12.20
C GLY A 394 -2.93 -8.19 11.20
N LYS A 395 -2.90 -9.32 10.48
CA LYS A 395 -3.85 -9.69 9.43
C LYS A 395 -5.30 -9.54 9.89
N GLY A 396 -5.64 -10.07 11.06
CA GLY A 396 -7.01 -10.03 11.58
C GLY A 396 -7.51 -8.60 11.84
N GLU A 397 -6.68 -7.76 12.47
CA GLU A 397 -7.07 -6.39 12.82
C GLU A 397 -7.25 -5.52 11.58
N PHE A 398 -6.35 -5.66 10.60
CA PHE A 398 -6.45 -4.94 9.33
C PHE A 398 -7.73 -5.28 8.58
N LEU A 399 -8.10 -6.57 8.51
CA LEU A 399 -9.29 -7.06 7.82
C LEU A 399 -10.59 -6.53 8.42
N THR A 400 -10.65 -6.37 9.75
CA THR A 400 -11.80 -5.73 10.42
C THR A 400 -11.84 -4.21 10.26
N GLY A 401 -10.93 -3.65 9.45
CA GLY A 401 -10.85 -2.22 9.18
C GLY A 401 -10.16 -1.43 10.28
N GLY A 402 -9.21 -2.03 11.02
CA GLY A 402 -8.46 -1.38 12.11
C GLY A 402 -7.92 0.01 11.76
N HIS A 403 -7.42 0.19 10.53
CA HIS A 403 -6.92 1.46 9.99
C HIS A 403 -7.97 2.60 9.91
N ARG A 404 -9.25 2.30 10.15
CA ARG A 404 -10.36 3.27 10.20
C ARG A 404 -11.04 3.34 11.57
N LYS A 405 -10.63 2.53 12.55
CA LYS A 405 -11.24 2.54 13.89
C LYS A 405 -10.75 3.77 14.65
N ASN A 406 -11.68 4.54 15.21
CA ASN A 406 -11.36 5.78 15.92
C ASN A 406 -10.43 5.55 17.11
N SER A 407 -10.68 4.51 17.91
CA SER A 407 -9.83 4.15 19.05
C SER A 407 -8.37 3.98 18.62
N ILE A 408 -8.11 3.09 17.66
CA ILE A 408 -6.76 2.80 17.16
C ILE A 408 -6.07 4.05 16.60
N LEU A 409 -6.82 4.88 15.86
CA LEU A 409 -6.28 6.12 15.30
C LEU A 409 -5.92 7.13 16.41
N ALA A 410 -6.74 7.23 17.46
CA ALA A 410 -6.48 8.08 18.61
C ALA A 410 -5.25 7.58 19.39
N ASP A 411 -5.22 6.29 19.72
CA ASP A 411 -4.12 5.65 20.46
C ASP A 411 -2.78 5.82 19.72
N THR A 412 -2.80 5.66 18.39
CA THR A 412 -1.62 5.87 17.56
C THR A 412 -1.20 7.35 17.51
N MET A 413 -2.15 8.28 17.50
CA MET A 413 -1.84 9.71 17.57
C MET A 413 -1.12 10.06 18.88
N GLU A 414 -1.59 9.52 20.01
CA GLU A 414 -0.91 9.66 21.31
C GLU A 414 0.49 9.05 21.27
N ALA A 415 0.63 7.84 20.71
CA ALA A 415 1.93 7.21 20.55
C ALA A 415 2.91 8.03 19.71
N ILE A 416 2.44 8.69 18.64
CA ILE A 416 3.26 9.59 17.81
C ILE A 416 3.66 10.85 18.59
N ILE A 417 2.77 11.41 19.41
CA ILE A 417 3.09 12.55 20.29
C ILE A 417 4.21 12.17 21.28
N ALA A 418 4.13 10.98 21.88
CA ALA A 418 5.20 10.47 22.73
C ALA A 418 6.51 10.26 21.96
N ALA A 419 6.45 9.71 20.76
CA ALA A 419 7.61 9.50 19.90
C ALA A 419 8.33 10.83 19.61
N ILE A 420 7.59 11.88 19.26
CA ILE A 420 8.14 13.23 19.01
C ILE A 420 8.71 13.83 20.30
N TYR A 421 8.04 13.65 21.44
CA TYR A 421 8.56 14.09 22.72
C TYR A 421 9.87 13.39 23.11
N LEU A 422 9.99 12.09 22.85
CA LEU A 422 11.20 11.32 23.15
C LEU A 422 12.37 11.67 22.22
N ASP A 423 12.09 11.96 20.96
CA ASP A 423 13.10 12.29 19.94
C ASP A 423 13.52 13.78 19.98
N GLY A 424 12.55 14.70 20.11
CA GLY A 424 12.74 16.15 19.99
C GLY A 424 12.44 16.97 21.24
N GLY A 425 11.99 16.34 22.32
CA GLY A 425 11.69 16.99 23.59
C GLY A 425 10.35 17.75 23.61
N TYR A 426 10.11 18.45 24.72
CA TYR A 426 8.87 19.19 24.97
C TYR A 426 8.53 20.20 23.86
N GLN A 427 9.53 20.94 23.36
CA GLN A 427 9.31 21.98 22.37
C GLN A 427 8.81 21.41 21.04
N ALA A 428 9.31 20.24 20.62
CA ALA A 428 8.86 19.58 19.40
C ALA A 428 7.40 19.12 19.53
N ALA A 429 7.03 18.53 20.66
CA ALA A 429 5.64 18.15 20.96
C ALA A 429 4.71 19.37 21.03
N TYR A 430 5.17 20.47 21.63
CA TYR A 430 4.44 21.74 21.68
C TYR A 430 4.13 22.26 20.27
N THR A 431 5.14 22.35 19.39
CA THR A 431 4.98 22.84 18.02
C THR A 431 4.04 21.95 17.19
N LEU A 432 4.14 20.62 17.34
CA LEU A 432 3.22 19.67 16.70
C LEU A 432 1.76 19.94 17.12
N ILE A 433 1.51 19.98 18.43
CA ILE A 433 0.16 20.11 18.97
C ILE A 433 -0.40 21.49 18.63
N GLU A 434 0.37 22.56 18.80
CA GLU A 434 -0.06 23.91 18.44
C GLU A 434 -0.47 24.02 16.96
N GLY A 435 0.30 23.40 16.05
CA GLY A 435 0.01 23.42 14.62
C GLY A 435 -1.26 22.65 14.26
N HIS A 436 -1.33 21.37 14.64
CA HIS A 436 -2.39 20.47 14.19
C HIS A 436 -3.70 20.61 14.98
N PHE A 437 -3.66 21.14 16.20
CA PHE A 437 -4.84 21.37 17.05
C PHE A 437 -5.31 22.83 17.01
N SER A 438 -4.69 23.68 16.18
CA SER A 438 -4.99 25.12 16.06
C SER A 438 -6.48 25.42 15.91
N ALA A 439 -7.18 24.71 15.02
CA ALA A 439 -8.62 24.86 14.81
C ALA A 439 -9.47 24.58 16.07
N LEU A 440 -9.02 23.67 16.93
CA LEU A 440 -9.69 23.37 18.20
C LEU A 440 -9.49 24.49 19.21
N PHE A 441 -8.29 25.09 19.27
CA PHE A 441 -8.04 26.26 20.11
C PHE A 441 -8.85 27.46 19.62
N ASP A 442 -8.86 27.74 18.31
CA ASP A 442 -9.59 28.90 17.76
C ASP A 442 -11.11 28.82 18.00
N ALA A 443 -11.68 27.61 18.01
CA ALA A 443 -13.07 27.38 18.36
C ALA A 443 -13.40 27.83 19.81
N VAL A 444 -12.45 27.72 20.74
CA VAL A 444 -12.62 28.22 22.12
C VAL A 444 -12.73 29.75 22.14
N GLY A 445 -11.86 30.44 21.40
CA GLY A 445 -11.79 31.91 21.37
C GLY A 445 -12.99 32.59 20.71
N THR A 446 -13.68 31.90 19.80
CA THR A 446 -14.89 32.41 19.14
C THR A 446 -16.16 32.29 19.99
N GLY A 447 -16.05 31.81 21.24
CA GLY A 447 -17.21 31.58 22.10
C GLY A 447 -18.09 30.43 21.61
N VAL A 448 -17.63 29.63 20.65
CA VAL A 448 -18.15 28.28 20.37
C VAL A 448 -17.66 27.39 21.50
N HIS A 449 -18.14 27.70 22.70
CA HIS A 449 -18.03 26.75 23.77
C HIS A 449 -18.74 25.47 23.29
N PHE A 450 -18.05 24.35 23.40
CA PHE A 450 -18.71 23.09 23.73
C PHE A 450 -19.28 23.24 25.17
N LEU A 451 -20.19 24.20 25.33
CA LEU A 451 -20.97 24.42 26.53
C LEU A 451 -21.84 23.19 26.64
N ASP A 452 -21.70 22.48 27.76
CA ASP A 452 -22.78 21.64 28.22
C ASP A 452 -23.94 22.58 28.57
N TYR A 453 -24.74 22.91 27.55
CA TYR A 453 -25.87 23.80 27.67
C TYR A 453 -26.92 23.21 28.61
N LYS A 454 -26.98 21.87 28.78
CA LYS A 454 -27.85 21.25 29.78
C LYS A 454 -27.40 21.61 31.19
N SER A 455 -26.10 21.45 31.50
CA SER A 455 -25.55 21.82 32.80
C SER A 455 -25.67 23.32 33.05
N ALA A 456 -25.33 24.14 32.06
CA ALA A 456 -25.44 25.60 32.18
C ALA A 456 -26.91 26.06 32.37
N LEU A 457 -27.86 25.44 31.68
CA LEU A 457 -29.29 25.71 31.87
C LEU A 457 -29.74 25.28 33.27
N GLN A 458 -29.30 24.11 33.73
CA GLN A 458 -29.62 23.61 35.06
C GLN A 458 -29.09 24.53 36.18
N GLU A 459 -27.87 25.03 36.06
CA GLU A 459 -27.29 26.00 37.01
C GLU A 459 -28.09 27.31 37.06
N VAL A 460 -28.44 27.87 35.90
CA VAL A 460 -29.23 29.11 35.80
C VAL A 460 -30.60 28.95 36.46
N VAL A 461 -31.27 27.84 36.18
CA VAL A 461 -32.62 27.54 36.68
C VAL A 461 -32.59 27.28 38.18
N GLN A 462 -31.55 26.59 38.67
CA GLN A 462 -31.35 26.36 40.11
C GLN A 462 -31.08 27.65 40.88
N LEU A 463 -30.30 28.58 40.31
CA LEU A 463 -30.07 29.92 40.88
C LEU A 463 -31.37 30.76 40.95
N GLN A 464 -32.30 30.53 40.03
CA GLN A 464 -33.62 31.20 40.00
C GLN A 464 -34.69 30.47 40.84
N HIS A 465 -34.34 29.35 41.50
CA HIS A 465 -35.25 28.50 42.28
C HIS A 465 -36.42 27.91 41.47
N GLU A 466 -36.17 27.69 40.18
CA GLU A 466 -37.11 27.07 39.25
C GLU A 466 -36.89 25.55 39.17
N PRO A 467 -37.91 24.76 38.77
CA PRO A 467 -37.77 23.32 38.61
C PRO A 467 -36.80 22.97 37.48
N PRO A 468 -36.08 21.84 37.56
CA PRO A 468 -35.06 21.48 36.59
C PRO A 468 -35.64 21.33 35.17
N PRO A 469 -34.85 21.66 34.12
CA PRO A 469 -35.30 21.55 32.74
C PRO A 469 -35.67 20.11 32.36
N GLU A 470 -36.90 19.92 31.90
CA GLU A 470 -37.35 18.66 31.31
C GLU A 470 -37.08 18.63 29.81
N TYR A 471 -36.71 17.47 29.29
CA TYR A 471 -36.45 17.25 27.86
C TYR A 471 -37.37 16.16 27.33
N ARG A 472 -38.13 16.46 26.28
CA ARG A 472 -39.06 15.52 25.64
C ARG A 472 -38.77 15.43 24.15
N ILE A 473 -38.63 14.22 23.63
CA ILE A 473 -38.57 13.98 22.19
C ILE A 473 -39.96 14.22 21.62
N ILE A 474 -40.05 15.11 20.63
CA ILE A 474 -41.30 15.45 19.96
C ILE A 474 -41.36 14.87 18.54
N GLU A 475 -40.22 14.50 17.96
CA GLU A 475 -40.14 13.97 16.60
C GLU A 475 -38.85 13.17 16.39
N GLU A 476 -38.94 12.06 15.65
CA GLU A 476 -37.80 11.26 15.17
C GLU A 476 -38.00 10.99 13.67
N ASN A 477 -37.09 11.47 12.82
CA ASN A 477 -37.20 11.36 11.36
C ASN A 477 -35.90 10.83 10.74
N GLY A 478 -36.01 10.06 9.66
CA GLY A 478 -34.87 9.52 8.89
C GLY A 478 -34.61 8.02 9.10
N PRO A 479 -33.78 7.39 8.25
CA PRO A 479 -33.42 5.97 8.35
C PRO A 479 -32.54 5.70 9.58
N ASP A 480 -32.50 4.45 10.07
CA ASP A 480 -31.80 4.10 11.32
C ASP A 480 -30.32 4.53 11.37
N HIS A 481 -29.64 4.58 10.23
CA HIS A 481 -28.25 5.02 10.11
C HIS A 481 -28.08 6.54 9.94
N ASP A 482 -29.17 7.32 9.83
CA ASP A 482 -29.14 8.78 9.70
C ASP A 482 -30.37 9.45 10.37
N LYS A 483 -30.71 9.02 11.59
CA LYS A 483 -31.82 9.59 12.35
C LYS A 483 -31.55 11.03 12.77
N THR A 484 -32.60 11.84 12.73
CA THR A 484 -32.65 13.20 13.26
C THR A 484 -33.71 13.28 14.35
N PHE A 485 -33.30 13.72 15.54
CA PHE A 485 -34.15 13.88 16.72
C PHE A 485 -34.51 15.35 16.90
N SER A 486 -35.79 15.63 17.14
CA SER A 486 -36.28 16.94 17.61
C SER A 486 -36.64 16.81 19.09
N VAL A 487 -35.99 17.59 19.95
CA VAL A 487 -36.22 17.58 21.41
C VAL A 487 -36.73 18.95 21.84
N GLN A 488 -37.80 18.95 22.62
CA GLN A 488 -38.32 20.13 23.28
C GLN A 488 -37.83 20.18 24.73
N THR A 489 -37.46 21.36 25.19
CA THR A 489 -37.29 21.66 26.61
C THR A 489 -38.18 22.82 27.03
N VAL A 490 -38.72 22.73 28.24
CA VAL A 490 -39.53 23.77 28.87
C VAL A 490 -38.86 24.15 30.17
N VAL A 491 -38.58 25.44 30.35
CA VAL A 491 -38.05 25.98 31.60
C VAL A 491 -38.64 27.36 31.84
N CYS A 492 -39.07 27.63 33.07
CA CYS A 492 -39.82 28.84 33.42
C CYS A 492 -41.04 29.00 32.47
N ASN A 493 -41.08 30.10 31.71
CA ASN A 493 -42.08 30.37 30.66
C ASN A 493 -41.53 30.22 29.23
N ILE A 494 -40.35 29.62 29.08
CA ILE A 494 -39.66 29.48 27.80
C ILE A 494 -39.76 28.04 27.32
N GLN A 495 -40.21 27.89 26.08
CA GLN A 495 -40.23 26.63 25.37
C GLN A 495 -39.23 26.71 24.21
N ALA A 496 -38.27 25.80 24.18
CA ALA A 496 -37.25 25.73 23.13
C ALA A 496 -37.22 24.35 22.49
N VAL A 497 -36.98 24.31 21.17
CA VAL A 497 -36.88 23.06 20.41
C VAL A 497 -35.50 22.98 19.75
N GLY A 498 -34.75 21.93 20.12
CA GLY A 498 -33.45 21.58 19.56
C GLY A 498 -33.52 20.43 18.58
N LYS A 499 -32.57 20.37 17.64
CA LYS A 499 -32.44 19.27 16.67
C LYS A 499 -31.02 18.69 16.69
N GLY A 500 -30.88 17.39 16.48
CA GLY A 500 -29.57 16.73 16.43
C GLY A 500 -29.60 15.31 15.88
N LYS A 501 -28.43 14.79 15.50
CA LYS A 501 -28.25 13.41 14.97
C LYS A 501 -28.29 12.33 16.06
N SER A 502 -28.19 12.73 17.32
CA SER A 502 -28.47 11.90 18.50
C SER A 502 -29.37 12.64 19.49
N LYS A 503 -30.06 11.90 20.36
CA LYS A 503 -30.85 12.47 21.47
C LYS A 503 -30.04 13.48 22.28
N LYS A 504 -28.79 13.14 22.63
CA LYS A 504 -27.86 14.01 23.36
C LYS A 504 -27.59 15.33 22.64
N THR A 505 -27.31 15.30 21.33
CA THR A 505 -27.07 16.52 20.55
C THR A 505 -28.32 17.38 20.39
N ALA A 506 -29.50 16.77 20.27
CA ALA A 506 -30.78 17.49 20.19
C ALA A 506 -31.14 18.16 21.51
N GLU A 507 -30.90 17.50 22.64
CA GLU A 507 -31.05 18.07 23.98
C GLU A 507 -30.12 19.26 24.22
N GLN A 508 -28.85 19.16 23.80
CA GLN A 508 -27.89 20.27 23.91
C GLN A 508 -28.32 21.49 23.10
N ASP A 509 -28.81 21.31 21.85
CA ASP A 509 -29.33 22.42 21.05
C ASP A 509 -30.61 23.03 21.65
N ALA A 510 -31.47 22.20 22.27
CA ALA A 510 -32.67 22.69 22.96
C ALA A 510 -32.30 23.54 24.17
N ALA A 511 -31.33 23.07 24.97
CA ALA A 511 -30.82 23.79 26.13
C ALA A 511 -30.12 25.10 25.74
N ARG A 512 -29.35 25.11 24.65
CA ARG A 512 -28.71 26.32 24.09
C ARG A 512 -29.74 27.39 23.75
N LYS A 513 -30.81 27.00 23.06
CA LYS A 513 -31.90 27.90 22.66
C LYS A 513 -32.66 28.44 23.88
N ALA A 514 -32.93 27.60 24.87
CA ALA A 514 -33.56 28.03 26.13
C ALA A 514 -32.69 29.03 26.90
N LEU A 515 -31.37 28.77 27.01
CA LEU A 515 -30.42 29.69 27.64
C LEU A 515 -30.34 31.05 26.94
N LEU A 516 -30.38 31.06 25.60
CA LEU A 516 -30.40 32.32 24.83
C LEU A 516 -31.69 33.12 25.10
N ALA A 517 -32.83 32.45 25.15
CA ALA A 517 -34.11 33.08 25.44
C ALA A 517 -34.21 33.60 26.89
N LEU A 518 -33.53 32.96 27.86
CA LEU A 518 -33.48 33.44 29.26
C LEU A 518 -32.59 34.68 29.44
N LYS A 519 -31.68 34.94 28.50
CA LYS A 519 -30.79 36.12 28.50
C LYS A 519 -31.35 37.30 27.70
N SER A 520 -32.49 37.11 27.04
CA SER A 520 -33.22 38.12 26.24
C SER A 520 -34.29 38.77 27.11
#